data_AF-A0A1H5RK25-F1
#
_entry.id   AF-A0A1H5RK25-F1
#
_cell.length_a   1.000
_cell.length_b   1.000
_cell.length_c   1.000
_cell.angle_alpha   90.00
_cell.angle_beta   90.00
_cell.angle_gamma   90.00
#
_symmetry.space_group_name_H-M   'P 1'
#
loop_
_entity.id
_entity.type
_entity.pdbx_description
1 polymer ?
#
loop_
_entity_poly.entity_id
_entity_poly.type
_entity_poly.pdbx_seq_one_letter_code
_entity_poly.pdbx_strand_id
1 'polypeptide(L)' 'MKILVHFESGFKQTFIVPKYMLALEFRNMAREIGGNIASIEFSLPSRRHASMAPVELRNEVFRLPDER' A
#
# COMPACT_ATOMS: atom_id res chain seq x y z
N MET A 1 2.63 10.27 -7.71
CA MET A 1 2.19 9.09 -6.92
C MET A 1 3.19 7.98 -7.17
N LYS A 2 3.53 7.17 -6.17
CA LYS A 2 4.38 6.00 -6.38
C LYS A 2 3.48 4.79 -6.58
N ILE A 3 3.78 4.00 -7.59
CA ILE A 3 3.06 2.75 -7.87
C ILE A 3 4.09 1.64 -7.96
N LEU A 4 3.89 0.55 -7.22
CA LEU A 4 4.68 -0.66 -7.33
C LEU A 4 3.94 -1.65 -8.25
N VAL A 5 4.62 -2.17 -9.25
CA VAL A 5 4.09 -3.15 -10.20
C VAL A 5 4.82 -4.46 -10.03
N HIS A 6 4.06 -5.54 -9.92
CA HIS A 6 4.56 -6.90 -9.90
C HIS A 6 4.24 -7.54 -11.25
N PHE A 7 5.27 -7.88 -12.00
CA PHE A 7 5.13 -8.54 -13.28
C PHE A 7 5.03 -10.06 -13.09
N GLU A 8 4.39 -10.75 -14.04
CA GLU A 8 4.32 -12.22 -14.06
C GLU A 8 5.70 -12.86 -14.18
N SER A 9 6.68 -12.14 -14.72
CA SER A 9 8.10 -12.54 -14.76
C SER A 9 8.76 -12.63 -13.38
N GLY A 10 8.08 -12.18 -12.32
CA GLY A 10 8.62 -12.08 -10.96
C GLY A 10 9.39 -10.77 -10.70
N PHE A 11 9.60 -9.94 -11.72
CA PHE A 11 10.21 -8.63 -11.56
C PHE A 11 9.27 -7.65 -10.86
N LYS A 12 9.82 -6.78 -10.02
CA LYS A 12 9.08 -5.74 -9.31
C LYS A 12 9.67 -4.38 -9.63
N GLN A 13 8.84 -3.43 -10.07
CA GLN A 13 9.27 -2.09 -10.46
C GLN A 13 8.40 -1.02 -9.81
N THR A 14 9.04 0.00 -9.26
CA THR A 14 8.33 1.20 -8.79
C THR A 14 8.35 2.26 -9.88
N PHE A 15 7.17 2.83 -10.16
CA PHE A 15 6.97 3.93 -11.10
C PHE A 15 6.56 5.19 -10.36
N ILE A 16 7.07 6.33 -10.82
CA ILE A 16 6.62 7.65 -10.37
C ILE A 16 5.69 8.18 -11.45
N VAL A 17 4.41 8.33 -11.10
CA VAL A 17 3.38 8.76 -12.05
C VAL A 17 2.75 10.10 -11.65
N PRO A 18 2.29 10.89 -12.64
CA PRO A 18 1.47 12.07 -12.36
C PRO A 18 0.16 11.71 -11.63
N LYS A 19 -0.38 12.63 -10.83
CA LYS A 19 -1.62 12.39 -10.06
C LYS A 19 -2.88 12.29 -10.93
N TYR A 20 -2.88 12.93 -12.10
CA TYR A 20 -4.00 12.92 -13.05
C TYR A 20 -4.03 11.67 -13.92
N MET A 21 -3.04 10.80 -13.80
CA MET A 21 -2.91 9.62 -14.63
C MET A 21 -3.98 8.58 -14.30
N LEU A 22 -4.64 8.05 -15.33
CA LEU A 22 -5.64 6.99 -15.16
C LEU A 22 -4.96 5.64 -14.92
N ALA A 23 -5.52 4.85 -14.00
CA ALA A 23 -4.99 3.53 -13.68
C ALA A 23 -4.97 2.59 -14.90
N LEU A 24 -5.96 2.71 -15.79
CA LEU A 24 -6.04 1.93 -17.03
C LEU A 24 -4.91 2.29 -17.99
N GLU A 25 -4.67 3.58 -18.20
CA GLU A 25 -3.59 4.09 -19.04
C GLU A 25 -2.24 3.64 -18.50
N PHE A 26 -2.03 3.77 -17.19
CA PHE A 26 -0.83 3.29 -16.52
C PHE A 26 -0.62 1.80 -16.72
N ARG A 27 -1.66 0.97 -16.52
CA ARG A 27 -1.58 -0.47 -16.70
C ARG A 27 -1.14 -0.84 -18.10
N ASN A 28 -1.70 -0.18 -19.12
CA ASN A 28 -1.36 -0.47 -20.51
C ASN A 28 0.11 -0.13 -20.80
N MET A 29 0.59 1.03 -20.35
CA MET A 29 1.99 1.41 -20.55
C MET A 29 2.96 0.54 -19.75
N ALA A 30 2.63 0.23 -18.49
CA ALA A 30 3.45 -0.68 -17.68
C ALA A 30 3.54 -2.07 -18.33
N ARG A 31 2.45 -2.53 -18.97
CA ARG A 31 2.43 -3.79 -19.69
C ARG A 31 3.31 -3.78 -20.93
N GLU A 32 3.30 -2.67 -21.67
CA GLU A 32 4.12 -2.49 -22.86
C GLU A 32 5.62 -2.49 -22.55
N ILE A 33 6.00 -1.91 -21.40
CA ILE A 33 7.41 -1.82 -20.99
C ILE A 33 7.92 -3.11 -20.33
N GLY A 34 7.14 -3.70 -19.42
CA GLY A 34 7.59 -4.78 -18.54
C GLY A 34 6.92 -6.14 -18.75
N GLY A 35 5.99 -6.24 -19.70
CA GLY A 35 5.22 -7.46 -19.97
C GLY A 35 3.99 -7.60 -19.07
N ASN A 36 3.45 -8.82 -18.97
CA ASN A 36 2.21 -9.04 -18.23
C ASN A 36 2.32 -8.68 -16.74
N ILE A 37 1.26 -8.07 -16.23
CA ILE A 37 1.19 -7.57 -14.87
C ILE A 37 0.37 -8.54 -14.01
N ALA A 38 0.95 -8.99 -12.91
CA ALA A 38 0.28 -9.81 -11.91
C ALA A 38 -0.51 -8.95 -10.91
N SER A 39 0.11 -7.86 -10.40
CA SER A 39 -0.54 -6.94 -9.47
C SER A 39 0.04 -5.52 -9.51
N ILE A 40 -0.76 -4.56 -9.03
CA ILE A 40 -0.40 -3.14 -8.94
C ILE A 40 -0.75 -2.63 -7.54
N GLU A 41 0.22 -2.01 -6.86
CA GLU A 41 0.05 -1.41 -5.54
C GLU A 41 0.22 0.11 -5.61
N PHE A 42 -0.80 0.85 -5.18
CA PHE A 42 -0.79 2.30 -5.19
C PHE A 42 -0.36 2.83 -3.83
N SER A 43 0.75 3.57 -3.79
CA SER A 43 1.12 4.30 -2.58
C SER A 43 0.19 5.50 -2.42
N LEU A 44 -0.82 5.35 -1.57
CA LEU A 44 -1.62 6.47 -1.12
C LEU A 44 -0.73 7.41 -0.31
N PRO A 45 -0.88 8.74 -0.43
CA PRO A 45 -0.21 9.65 0.49
C PRO A 45 -0.67 9.27 1.90
N SER A 46 0.29 8.96 2.77
CA SER A 46 0.02 8.69 4.18
C SER A 46 -0.74 9.90 4.72
N ARG A 47 -2.04 9.73 4.96
CA ARG A 47 -2.86 10.68 5.67
C ARG A 47 -2.27 10.69 7.08
N ARG A 48 -1.35 11.62 7.35
CA ARG A 48 -0.79 11.82 8.68
C ARG A 48 -1.97 11.79 9.67
N HIS A 49 -2.01 10.76 10.50
CA HIS A 49 -2.82 10.60 11.70
C HIS A 49 -4.07 11.50 11.78
N ALA A 50 -5.19 11.04 11.22
CA ALA A 50 -6.46 11.29 11.90
C ALA A 50 -6.55 10.21 12.98
N SER A 51 -6.37 10.63 14.23
CA SER A 51 -6.46 9.85 15.46
C SER A 51 -7.55 8.78 15.43
N MET A 52 -7.17 7.52 15.23
CA MET A 52 -7.85 6.37 15.82
C MET A 52 -6.76 5.39 16.26
N ALA A 53 -6.86 5.00 17.52
CA ALA A 53 -5.84 4.31 18.30
C ALA A 53 -5.33 3.03 17.62
N PRO A 54 -4.06 2.65 17.84
CA PRO A 54 -3.61 1.32 17.49
C PRO A 54 -4.28 0.34 18.46
N VAL A 55 -5.14 -0.53 17.95
CA VAL A 55 -5.47 -1.76 18.68
C VAL A 55 -4.21 -2.61 18.66
N GLU A 56 -3.42 -2.47 19.71
CA GLU A 56 -2.31 -3.33 20.09
C GLU A 56 -2.86 -4.75 20.34
N LEU A 57 -2.94 -5.52 19.26
CA LEU A 57 -3.10 -6.96 19.36
C LEU A 57 -1.73 -7.56 19.70
N ARG A 58 -1.40 -7.61 21.00
CA ARG A 58 -0.79 -8.76 21.69
C ARG A 58 -0.34 -8.44 23.12
N ASN A 59 -1.01 -9.11 24.06
CA ASN A 59 -0.49 -9.63 25.32
C ASN A 59 0.08 -8.63 26.34
N GLU A 60 -0.78 -7.89 27.02
CA GLU A 60 -0.52 -7.56 28.43
C GLU A 60 -1.77 -7.84 29.28
N VAL A 61 -1.66 -8.84 30.14
CA VAL A 61 -2.65 -9.15 31.18
C VAL A 61 -2.62 -7.99 32.17
N PHE A 62 -3.53 -7.03 32.03
CA PHE A 62 -3.74 -5.99 33.04
C PHE A 62 -4.67 -6.53 34.14
N ARG A 63 -4.09 -6.78 35.32
CA ARG A 63 -4.83 -7.03 36.56
C ARG A 63 -5.49 -5.72 37.01
N LEU A 64 -6.76 -5.80 37.43
CA LEU A 64 -7.50 -4.68 38.01
C LEU A 64 -6.95 -4.36 39.42
N PRO A 65 -6.93 -3.09 39.88
CA PRO A 65 -6.60 -2.77 41.26
C PRO A 65 -7.80 -3.03 42.18
N ASP A 66 -7.54 -3.60 43.35
CA ASP A 66 -8.50 -3.79 44.44
C ASP A 66 -9.13 -2.46 44.87
N GLU A 67 -10.46 -2.44 44.89
CA GLU A 67 -11.28 -1.34 45.40
C GLU A 67 -11.30 -1.42 46.95
N ARG A 68 -11.15 -0.26 47.60
CA ARG A 68 -10.96 -0.10 49.05
C ARG A 68 -12.10 -0.66 49.91
#